data_AF-A0A9Q1G6E1-F1
#
_entry.id   AF-A0A9Q1G6E1-F1
#
_cell.length_a   1.000
_cell.length_b   1.000
_cell.length_c   1.000
_cell.angle_alpha   90.00
_cell.angle_beta   90.00
_cell.angle_gamma   90.00
#
_symmetry.space_group_name_H-M   'P 1'
#
loop_
_entity.id
_entity.type
_entity.pdbx_description
1 polymer ?
#
loop_
_entity_poly.entity_id
_entity_poly.type
_entity_poly.pdbx_seq_one_letter_code
_entity_poly.pdbx_strand_id
1 'polypeptide(L)' 'MTTIRRDIASTLLSYKDDMTDLCVACGEVTRKPARNVQLDEWIECTKHDCGRWYHLDCVGRPQVEGDYICFACTKD' A
#
# COMPACT_ATOMS: atom_id res chain seq x y z
N MET A 1 10.50 23.16 31.97
CA MET A 1 11.04 21.96 31.29
C MET A 1 9.91 21.04 30.80
N THR A 2 9.07 21.48 29.86
CA THR A 2 7.93 20.68 29.33
C THR A 2 7.91 20.58 27.80
N THR A 3 8.85 21.24 27.12
CA THR A 3 8.92 21.33 25.65
C THR A 3 9.40 20.04 24.99
N ILE A 4 10.37 19.34 25.58
CA ILE A 4 10.97 18.13 24.97
C ILE A 4 9.92 17.05 24.66
N ARG A 5 8.95 16.83 25.56
CA ARG A 5 7.89 15.82 25.35
C ARG A 5 6.94 16.19 24.21
N ARG A 6 6.65 17.49 24.06
CA ARG A 6 5.78 18.01 22.99
C ARG A 6 6.48 17.92 21.63
N ASP A 7 7.78 18.19 21.59
CA ASP A 7 8.56 18.15 20.36
C ASP A 7 8.71 16.71 19.86
N ILE A 8 9.01 15.76 20.75
CA ILE A 8 9.06 14.33 20.41
C ILE A 8 7.69 13.83 19.91
N ALA A 9 6.60 14.17 20.59
CA ALA A 9 5.26 13.77 20.16
C ALA A 9 4.90 14.35 18.79
N SER A 10 5.25 15.63 18.54
CA SER A 10 5.02 16.27 17.24
C SER A 10 5.83 15.60 16.14
N THR A 11 7.10 15.26 16.39
CA THR A 11 7.94 14.56 15.40
C THR A 11 7.41 13.17 15.09
N LEU A 12 7.02 12.39 16.10
CA LEU A 12 6.46 11.05 15.91
C LEU A 12 5.11 11.09 15.16
N LEU A 13 4.26 12.08 15.44
CA LEU A 13 3.01 12.29 14.70
C LEU A 13 3.22 12.85 13.29
N SER A 14 4.35 13.53 13.05
CA SER A 14 4.72 14.03 11.72
C SER A 14 5.35 12.96 10.83
N TYR A 15 5.85 11.88 11.43
CA TYR A 15 6.23 10.67 10.72
C TYR A 15 4.95 10.00 10.21
N LYS A 16 4.49 10.45 9.05
CA LYS A 16 3.59 9.66 8.23
C LYS A 16 4.49 8.65 7.54
N ASP A 17 4.43 7.39 7.99
CA ASP A 17 5.01 6.31 7.21
C ASP A 17 4.42 6.40 5.80
N ASP A 18 5.29 6.53 4.81
CA ASP A 18 4.90 6.53 3.42
C ASP A 18 4.48 5.08 3.08
N MET A 19 3.19 4.79 3.23
CA MET A 19 2.64 3.45 3.01
C MET A 19 2.46 3.14 1.51
N THR A 20 2.99 3.98 0.62
CA THR A 20 2.93 3.79 -0.84
C THR A 20 3.64 2.52 -1.29
N ASP A 21 4.64 2.06 -0.53
CA ASP A 21 5.41 0.85 -0.84
C ASP A 21 4.75 -0.44 -0.31
N LEU A 22 3.57 -0.38 0.32
CA LEU A 22 2.92 -1.53 0.96
C LEU A 22 1.71 -2.04 0.18
N CYS A 23 1.60 -3.35 0.03
CA CYS A 23 0.36 -3.97 -0.41
C CYS A 23 -0.68 -3.80 0.70
N VAL A 24 -1.78 -3.10 0.42
CA VAL A 24 -2.81 -2.81 1.44
C VAL A 24 -3.51 -4.08 1.93
N ALA A 25 -3.50 -5.17 1.15
CA ALA A 25 -4.12 -6.43 1.54
C ALA A 25 -3.26 -7.27 2.51
N CYS A 26 -1.94 -7.36 2.31
CA CYS A 26 -1.07 -8.21 3.14
C CYS A 26 -0.08 -7.44 4.02
N GLY A 27 0.13 -6.14 3.79
CA GLY A 27 1.07 -5.32 4.55
C GLY A 27 2.54 -5.58 4.25
N GLU A 28 2.86 -6.20 3.11
CA GLU A 28 4.24 -6.49 2.68
C GLU A 28 4.68 -5.53 1.57
N VAL A 29 5.98 -5.19 1.53
CA VAL A 29 6.59 -4.20 0.61
C VAL A 29 7.25 -4.79 -0.66
N THR A 30 7.06 -6.07 -0.95
CA THR A 30 7.95 -6.84 -1.86
C THR A 30 9.44 -6.67 -1.52
N ARG A 31 9.91 -7.31 -0.45
CA ARG A 31 11.35 -7.49 -0.27
C ARG A 31 11.83 -8.57 -1.24
N LYS A 32 12.35 -8.15 -2.40
CA LYS A 32 13.11 -8.92 -3.41
C LYS A 32 12.75 -10.41 -3.55
N PRO A 33 12.27 -10.87 -4.72
CA PRO A 33 12.03 -12.30 -4.90
C PRO A 33 13.32 -13.08 -4.57
N ALA A 34 13.20 -14.03 -3.64
CA ALA A 34 14.18 -15.10 -3.51
C ALA A 34 14.34 -15.71 -4.92
N ARG A 35 15.59 -15.85 -5.36
CA ARG A 35 15.99 -16.23 -6.73
C ARG A 35 14.96 -17.17 -7.38
N ASN A 36 14.36 -16.71 -8.49
CA ASN A 36 13.45 -17.44 -9.40
C ASN A 36 11.94 -17.35 -9.15
N VAL A 37 11.45 -16.45 -8.29
CA VAL A 37 10.01 -16.15 -8.23
C VAL A 37 9.71 -14.99 -9.19
N GLN A 38 8.79 -15.20 -10.13
CA GLN A 38 8.24 -14.12 -10.98
C GLN A 38 7.86 -12.96 -10.08
N LEU A 39 8.37 -11.76 -10.42
CA LEU A 39 8.10 -10.51 -9.72
C LEU A 39 6.61 -10.46 -9.35
N ASP A 40 6.31 -10.27 -8.06
CA ASP A 40 4.93 -10.06 -7.61
C ASP A 40 4.38 -8.85 -8.37
N GLU A 41 3.62 -9.11 -9.43
CA GLU A 41 3.05 -8.06 -10.26
C GLU A 41 2.06 -7.26 -9.41
N TRP A 42 2.18 -5.94 -9.48
CA TRP A 42 1.38 -5.02 -8.68
C TRP A 42 0.23 -4.43 -9.51
N ILE A 43 -0.84 -4.07 -8.83
CA ILE A 43 -1.98 -3.36 -9.43
C ILE A 43 -2.46 -2.23 -8.51
N GLU A 44 -2.76 -1.09 -9.11
CA GLU A 44 -3.28 0.10 -8.44
C GLU A 44 -4.79 0.21 -8.66
N CYS A 45 -5.53 0.59 -7.61
CA CYS A 45 -6.95 0.92 -7.74
C CYS A 45 -7.14 2.23 -8.52
N THR A 46 -7.87 2.18 -9.64
CA THR A 46 -8.06 3.33 -10.54
C THR A 46 -9.15 4.32 -10.09
N LYS A 47 -9.89 4.03 -9.00
CA LYS A 47 -10.82 5.01 -8.41
C LYS A 47 -10.02 6.22 -7.93
N HIS A 48 -10.37 7.41 -8.42
CA HIS A 48 -9.60 8.66 -8.32
C HIS A 48 -9.10 9.01 -6.90
N ASP A 49 -9.85 8.65 -5.85
CA ASP A 49 -9.49 8.99 -4.46
C ASP A 49 -8.90 7.81 -3.67
N CYS A 50 -8.67 6.67 -4.32
CA CYS A 50 -8.14 5.47 -3.68
C CYS A 50 -6.61 5.46 -3.64
N GLY A 51 -5.97 5.41 -4.83
CA GLY A 51 -4.50 5.34 -4.96
C GLY A 51 -3.84 4.17 -4.20
N ARG A 52 -4.61 3.13 -3.85
CA ARG A 52 -4.10 1.98 -3.07
C ARG A 52 -3.48 0.94 -4.00
N TRP A 53 -2.35 0.40 -3.57
CA TRP A 53 -1.57 -0.61 -4.28
C TRP A 53 -1.72 -2.00 -3.67
N TYR A 54 -1.72 -3.01 -4.53
CA TYR A 54 -1.91 -4.41 -4.16
C TYR A 54 -1.03 -5.33 -5.00
N HIS A 55 -0.57 -6.45 -4.45
CA HIS A 55 -0.08 -7.56 -5.27
C HIS A 55 -1.26 -8.18 -6.02
N LEU A 56 -1.09 -8.53 -7.30
CA LEU A 56 -2.10 -9.24 -8.09
C LEU A 56 -2.59 -10.50 -7.37
N ASP A 57 -1.69 -11.26 -6.74
CA ASP A 57 -2.04 -12.47 -5.98
C ASP A 57 -2.93 -12.19 -4.77
N CYS A 58 -2.77 -11.04 -4.11
CA CYS A 58 -3.60 -10.66 -2.97
C CYS A 58 -5.03 -10.29 -3.37
N VAL A 59 -5.27 -9.99 -4.65
CA VAL A 59 -6.57 -9.53 -5.16
C VAL A 59 -7.16 -10.47 -6.21
N GLY A 60 -6.61 -11.68 -6.34
CA GLY A 60 -7.15 -12.74 -7.20
C GLY A 60 -6.80 -12.62 -8.68
N ARG A 61 -5.69 -11.96 -9.02
CA ARG A 61 -5.18 -11.75 -10.39
C ARG A 61 -6.25 -11.22 -11.36
N PRO A 62 -6.81 -10.03 -11.10
CA PRO A 62 -7.69 -9.38 -12.07
C PRO A 62 -6.98 -9.18 -13.40
N GLN A 63 -7.76 -9.06 -14.48
CA GLN A 63 -7.19 -8.70 -15.77
C GLN A 63 -6.52 -7.32 -15.66
N VAL A 64 -5.26 -7.25 -16.10
CA VAL A 64 -4.44 -6.03 -16.02
C VAL A 64 -4.82 -5.01 -17.10
N GLU A 65 -5.53 -5.47 -18.14
CA GLU A 65 -6.08 -4.63 -19.20
C GLU A 65 -7.45 -4.08 -18.77
N GLY A 66 -7.47 -3.06 -17.90
CA GLY A 66 -8.70 -2.38 -17.53
C GLY A 66 -8.62 -1.58 -16.22
N ASP A 67 -9.73 -0.93 -15.88
CA ASP A 67 -9.90 -0.27 -14.59
C ASP A 67 -10.03 -1.30 -13.47
N TYR A 68 -9.03 -1.38 -12.59
CA TYR A 68 -9.13 -2.17 -11.38
C TYR A 68 -9.73 -1.33 -10.25
N ILE A 69 -10.86 -1.80 -9.70
CA ILE A 69 -11.48 -1.21 -8.51
C ILE A 69 -11.28 -2.18 -7.34
N CYS A 70 -10.55 -1.74 -6.31
CA CYS A 70 -10.31 -2.58 -5.14
C CYS A 70 -11.58 -2.84 -4.32
N PHE A 71 -11.57 -3.92 -3.54
CA PHE A 71 -12.73 -4.33 -2.74
C PHE A 71 -13.25 -3.24 -1.80
N ALA A 72 -12.36 -2.43 -1.21
CA ALA A 72 -12.78 -1.31 -0.37
C ALA A 72 -13.61 -0.31 -1.17
N CYS A 73 -13.14 0.06 -2.36
CA CYS A 73 -13.81 1.00 -3.24
C CYS A 73 -15.09 0.48 -3.91
N THR A 74 -15.27 -0.85 -3.98
CA THR A 74 -16.53 -1.46 -4.43
C THR A 74 -17.63 -1.43 -3.35
N LYS A 75 -17.27 -1.22 -2.08
CA LYS A 75 -18.21 -1.18 -0.95
C LYS A 75 -18.56 0.24 -0.48
N ASP A 76 -17.88 1.25 -1.02
CA ASP A 76 -18.13 2.68 -0.84
C ASP A 76 -19.07 3.22 -1.93
#